data_AF-A0A1M7RB30-F1
#
_entry.id   AF-A0A1M7RB30-F1
#
_cell.length_a   1.000
_cell.length_b   1.000
_cell.length_c   1.000
_cell.angle_alpha   90.00
_cell.angle_beta   90.00
_cell.angle_gamma   90.00
#
_symmetry.space_group_name_H-M   'P 1'
#
loop_
_entity.id
_entity.type
_entity.pdbx_description
1 polymer ?
#
loop_
_entity_poly.entity_id
_entity_poly.type
_entity_poly.pdbx_seq_one_letter_code
_entity_poly.pdbx_strand_id
1 'polypeptide(L)'
;MLELVINAYKQWRRMKMLDGLFSDGPSFAFIGVGQHSIDNLYPVILNMGVRIKYLYSRQLQVATQTARLFPGCTGVSELSVILKDPAVQGVFICMKNEHQFPLVKDCLDADKYVFVEKPAVNSYAALQQLMGHPHADKCMIAFNKRFSPLNRQLKKTIADAYSYQARYITGAYPEGDAVMELFCHPINNILEFFGPVEQYSLLHHSGMNGGIHLQLLVKHRQATGMLELSSCYSWSLFADTLQCLTPRDVIEINYPGSFRITPLGRQFAGVPFDKIFNSRRQMSESSYTTATPVAENNPVVQYGYRDEIHYFVTQVQQGKMLHRAAPGTFADTFRLLDELKLAMSQSR
;
A
#
# COMPACT_ATOMS: atom_id res chain seq x y z
N MET A 1 -12.30 -17.36 39.09
CA MET A 1 -12.37 -18.12 37.81
C MET A 1 -12.14 -17.20 36.60
N LEU A 2 -12.85 -16.07 36.48
CA LEU A 2 -12.67 -15.09 35.39
C LEU A 2 -11.26 -14.46 35.32
N GLU A 3 -10.68 -14.07 36.46
CA GLU A 3 -9.32 -13.51 36.50
C GLU A 3 -8.24 -14.49 36.03
N LEU A 4 -8.37 -15.77 36.37
CA LEU A 4 -7.45 -16.82 35.92
C LEU A 4 -7.50 -16.99 34.39
N VAL A 5 -8.71 -16.96 33.81
CA VAL A 5 -8.91 -17.03 32.36
C VAL A 5 -8.34 -15.79 31.67
N ILE A 6 -8.58 -14.59 32.22
CA ILE A 6 -8.02 -13.33 31.70
C ILE A 6 -6.48 -13.35 31.74
N ASN A 7 -5.89 -13.81 32.85
CA ASN A 7 -4.44 -13.87 33.01
C ASN A 7 -3.80 -14.92 32.09
N ALA A 8 -4.41 -16.10 31.97
CA ALA A 8 -3.98 -17.12 31.01
C ALA A 8 -4.04 -16.60 29.56
N TYR A 9 -5.11 -15.89 29.19
CA TYR A 9 -5.23 -15.25 27.87
C TYR A 9 -4.17 -14.16 27.65
N LYS A 10 -3.93 -13.28 28.64
CA LYS A 10 -2.88 -12.25 28.56
C LYS A 10 -1.49 -12.87 28.43
N GLN A 11 -1.21 -13.92 29.19
CA GLN A 11 0.07 -14.64 29.13
C GLN A 11 0.23 -15.34 27.79
N TRP A 12 -0.78 -16.06 27.29
CA TRP A 12 -0.76 -16.67 25.97
C TRP A 12 -0.55 -15.63 24.86
N ARG A 13 -1.28 -14.51 24.88
CA ARG A 13 -1.13 -13.42 23.90
C ARG A 13 0.28 -12.83 23.94
N ARG A 14 0.85 -12.64 25.14
CA ARG A 14 2.22 -12.15 25.33
C ARG A 14 3.25 -13.14 24.80
N MET A 15 3.15 -14.42 25.16
CA MET A 15 4.04 -15.48 24.67
C MET A 15 3.95 -15.59 23.15
N LYS A 16 2.75 -15.65 22.57
CA LYS A 16 2.56 -15.68 21.11
C LYS A 16 3.18 -14.48 20.39
N MET A 17 3.16 -13.29 21.00
CA MET A 17 3.79 -12.09 20.46
C MET A 17 5.33 -12.17 20.50
N LEU A 18 5.89 -12.87 21.49
CA LEU A 18 7.33 -13.09 21.64
C LEU A 18 7.79 -14.28 20.76
N ASP A 19 7.06 -15.40 20.74
CA ASP A 19 7.42 -16.63 20.03
C ASP A 19 7.35 -16.48 18.49
N GLY A 20 6.46 -15.63 17.98
CA GLY A 20 6.20 -15.49 16.54
C GLY A 20 7.29 -14.79 15.73
N LEU A 21 8.30 -14.21 16.40
CA LEU A 21 9.28 -13.30 15.77
C LEU A 21 10.72 -13.51 16.25
N PHE A 22 10.93 -14.11 17.44
CA PHE A 22 12.26 -14.39 18.02
C PHE A 22 12.71 -15.86 17.89
N SER A 23 12.04 -16.69 17.08
CA SER A 23 12.45 -18.08 16.85
C SER A 23 13.61 -18.18 15.84
N ASP A 24 14.22 -19.37 15.74
CA ASP A 24 15.23 -19.80 14.73
C ASP A 24 14.74 -19.73 13.26
N GLY A 25 13.79 -18.83 12.96
CA GLY A 25 13.19 -18.62 11.66
C GLY A 25 14.11 -17.94 10.64
N PRO A 26 13.59 -17.67 9.43
CA PRO A 26 14.31 -17.04 8.34
C PRO A 26 15.05 -15.78 8.76
N SER A 27 16.30 -15.66 8.32
CA SER A 27 16.97 -14.36 8.32
C SER A 27 16.58 -13.59 7.07
N PHE A 28 16.45 -12.28 7.22
CA PHE A 28 16.13 -11.35 6.14
C PHE A 28 17.32 -10.42 5.87
N ALA A 29 17.36 -9.84 4.69
CA ALA A 29 18.25 -8.72 4.39
C ALA A 29 17.42 -7.47 4.01
N PHE A 30 18.01 -6.30 4.19
CA PHE A 30 17.40 -5.03 3.79
C PHE A 30 18.35 -4.26 2.87
N ILE A 31 17.87 -3.85 1.70
CA ILE A 31 18.59 -3.05 0.71
C ILE A 31 17.98 -1.66 0.67
N GLY A 32 18.77 -0.66 1.10
CA GLY A 32 18.40 0.75 1.06
C GLY A 32 18.26 1.38 2.43
N VAL A 33 18.76 2.61 2.56
CA VAL A 33 18.85 3.39 3.82
C VAL A 33 18.21 4.77 3.65
N GLY A 34 17.18 4.83 2.82
CA GLY A 34 16.47 6.06 2.51
C GLY A 34 15.54 6.50 3.64
N GLN A 35 15.12 7.77 3.58
CA GLN A 35 14.21 8.36 4.55
C GLN A 35 12.91 7.55 4.71
N HIS A 36 12.33 7.07 3.60
CA HIS A 36 11.12 6.25 3.64
C HIS A 36 11.30 4.96 4.47
N SER A 37 12.45 4.29 4.32
CA SER A 37 12.79 3.09 5.11
C SER A 37 12.91 3.42 6.59
N ILE A 38 13.62 4.51 6.91
CA ILE A 38 13.87 4.97 8.29
C ILE A 38 12.56 5.33 9.01
N ASP A 39 11.66 6.04 8.33
CA ASP A 39 10.44 6.56 8.95
C ASP A 39 9.30 5.54 9.05
N ASN A 40 9.22 4.59 8.09
CA ASN A 40 8.04 3.73 7.95
C ASN A 40 8.35 2.24 8.09
N LEU A 41 9.36 1.73 7.36
CA LEU A 41 9.62 0.28 7.29
C LEU A 41 10.41 -0.22 8.51
N TYR A 42 11.51 0.45 8.86
CA TYR A 42 12.35 0.05 9.99
C TYR A 42 11.60 0.02 11.32
N PRO A 43 10.78 1.03 11.68
CA PRO A 43 10.04 0.99 12.95
C PRO A 43 9.10 -0.20 13.03
N VAL A 44 8.45 -0.57 11.92
CA VAL A 44 7.58 -1.74 11.84
C VAL A 44 8.38 -3.03 11.97
N ILE A 45 9.47 -3.18 11.21
CA ILE A 45 10.35 -4.36 11.24
C ILE A 45 10.93 -4.58 12.64
N LEU A 46 11.40 -3.51 13.30
CA LEU A 46 11.91 -3.53 14.66
C LEU A 46 10.82 -3.86 15.68
N ASN A 47 9.65 -3.23 15.58
CA ASN A 47 8.51 -3.52 16.46
C ASN A 47 8.05 -4.97 16.34
N MET A 48 8.13 -5.53 15.14
CA MET A 48 7.87 -6.92 14.86
C MET A 48 9.09 -7.81 15.13
N GLY A 49 10.23 -7.35 15.63
CA GLY A 49 11.37 -8.22 15.92
C GLY A 49 11.87 -9.05 14.72
N VAL A 50 11.64 -8.60 13.48
CA VAL A 50 12.06 -9.33 12.28
C VAL A 50 13.59 -9.33 12.21
N ARG A 51 14.19 -10.51 12.08
CA ARG A 51 15.66 -10.68 12.08
C ARG A 51 16.28 -10.21 10.75
N ILE A 52 16.81 -9.00 10.75
CA ILE A 52 17.64 -8.48 9.65
C ILE A 52 19.09 -8.91 9.89
N LYS A 53 19.62 -9.82 9.07
CA LYS A 53 21.01 -10.29 9.15
C LYS A 53 21.98 -9.35 8.43
N TYR A 54 21.56 -8.82 7.27
CA TYR A 54 22.35 -7.88 6.49
C TYR A 54 21.57 -6.64 6.15
N LEU A 55 22.26 -5.51 6.21
CA LEU A 55 21.76 -4.24 5.72
C LEU A 55 22.73 -3.72 4.66
N TYR A 56 22.25 -3.53 3.45
CA TYR A 56 23.03 -3.13 2.29
C TYR A 56 22.89 -1.65 1.98
N SER A 57 24.03 -1.02 1.70
CA SER A 57 24.12 0.27 1.02
C SER A 57 25.39 0.32 0.19
N ARG A 58 25.38 1.08 -0.92
CA ARG A 58 26.58 1.32 -1.74
C ARG A 58 27.75 1.88 -0.92
N GLN A 59 27.45 2.58 0.17
CA GLN A 59 28.44 3.08 1.12
C GLN A 59 28.48 2.19 2.36
N LEU A 60 29.55 1.42 2.53
CA LEU A 60 29.71 0.48 3.64
C LEU A 60 29.58 1.16 5.02
N GLN A 61 30.08 2.39 5.15
CA GLN A 61 29.98 3.15 6.40
C GLN A 61 28.50 3.41 6.77
N VAL A 62 27.70 3.84 5.81
CA VAL A 62 26.26 4.08 6.02
C VAL A 62 25.54 2.77 6.35
N ALA A 63 25.87 1.68 5.64
CA ALA A 63 25.32 0.36 5.91
C ALA A 63 25.64 -0.09 7.35
N THR A 64 26.91 0.03 7.75
CA THR A 64 27.40 -0.35 9.08
C THR A 64 26.78 0.47 10.20
N GLN A 65 26.62 1.79 10.00
CA GLN A 65 25.96 2.66 10.97
C GLN A 65 24.48 2.31 11.13
N THR A 66 23.77 2.11 10.02
CA THR A 66 22.33 1.79 10.03
C THR A 66 22.06 0.40 10.59
N ALA A 67 22.95 -0.57 10.33
CA ALA A 67 22.85 -1.94 10.86
C ALA A 67 22.78 -1.97 12.39
N ARG A 68 23.34 -0.99 13.09
CA ARG A 68 23.27 -0.88 14.57
C ARG A 68 21.85 -0.77 15.12
N LEU A 69 20.88 -0.37 14.29
CA LEU A 69 19.47 -0.35 14.67
C LEU A 69 18.92 -1.76 14.90
N PHE A 70 19.47 -2.76 14.21
CA PHE A 70 18.98 -4.14 14.21
C PHE A 70 19.93 -5.06 14.99
N PRO A 71 19.45 -5.76 16.04
CA PRO A 71 20.29 -6.68 16.80
C PRO A 71 20.93 -7.77 15.92
N GLY A 72 22.27 -7.87 15.96
CA GLY A 72 23.02 -8.89 15.21
C GLY A 72 23.11 -8.65 13.69
N CYS A 73 22.70 -7.48 13.20
CA CYS A 73 22.78 -7.12 11.78
C CYS A 73 24.18 -6.65 11.40
N THR A 74 24.64 -7.05 10.22
CA THR A 74 25.90 -6.61 9.63
C THR A 74 25.66 -5.68 8.43
N GLY A 75 26.31 -4.51 8.42
CA GLY A 75 26.32 -3.64 7.26
C GLY A 75 27.19 -4.20 6.15
N VAL A 76 26.71 -4.21 4.91
CA VAL A 76 27.43 -4.70 3.73
C VAL A 76 27.33 -3.72 2.57
N SER A 77 28.34 -3.70 1.70
CA SER A 77 28.33 -2.93 0.43
C SER A 77 28.39 -3.80 -0.82
N GLU A 78 28.55 -5.11 -0.64
CA GLU A 78 28.60 -6.10 -1.71
C GLU A 78 27.31 -6.91 -1.72
N LEU A 79 26.48 -6.74 -2.76
CA LEU A 79 25.19 -7.43 -2.88
C LEU A 79 25.36 -8.95 -2.86
N SER A 80 26.48 -9.45 -3.40
CA SER A 80 26.79 -10.88 -3.46
C SER A 80 26.82 -11.58 -2.09
N VAL A 81 27.09 -10.85 -1.00
CA VAL A 81 27.02 -11.38 0.38
C VAL A 81 25.60 -11.82 0.72
N ILE A 82 24.60 -11.04 0.31
CA ILE A 82 23.18 -11.35 0.53
C ILE A 82 22.74 -12.49 -0.39
N LEU A 83 23.09 -12.41 -1.68
CA LEU A 83 22.62 -13.38 -2.68
C LEU A 83 23.15 -14.80 -2.41
N LYS A 84 24.41 -14.92 -2.01
CA LYS A 84 25.08 -16.22 -1.79
C LYS A 84 24.79 -16.86 -0.44
N ASP A 85 24.25 -16.12 0.53
CA ASP A 85 23.99 -16.66 1.87
C ASP A 85 22.65 -17.43 1.89
N PRO A 86 22.65 -18.77 2.06
CA PRO A 86 21.41 -19.55 2.10
C PRO A 86 20.55 -19.26 3.34
N ALA A 87 21.11 -18.67 4.41
CA ALA A 87 20.34 -18.29 5.59
C ALA A 87 19.43 -17.09 5.35
N VAL A 88 19.74 -16.26 4.33
CA VAL A 88 18.85 -15.16 3.91
C VAL A 88 17.77 -15.74 3.02
N GLN A 89 16.52 -15.72 3.49
CA GLN A 89 15.38 -16.27 2.74
C GLN A 89 14.54 -15.17 2.08
N GLY A 90 14.53 -13.96 2.65
CA GLY A 90 13.79 -12.82 2.12
C GLY A 90 14.61 -11.54 2.13
N VAL A 91 14.37 -10.67 1.15
CA VAL A 91 15.04 -9.39 0.96
C VAL A 91 14.00 -8.28 0.84
N PHE A 92 14.12 -7.26 1.68
CA PHE A 92 13.41 -6.00 1.52
C PHE A 92 14.23 -5.05 0.65
N ILE A 93 13.63 -4.44 -0.35
CA ILE A 93 14.25 -3.50 -1.28
C ILE A 93 13.48 -2.19 -1.20
N CYS A 94 14.14 -1.13 -0.75
CA CYS A 94 13.59 0.22 -0.70
C CYS A 94 14.66 1.19 -1.21
N MET A 95 14.74 1.32 -2.53
CA MET A 95 15.74 2.15 -3.22
C MET A 95 15.03 3.15 -4.13
N LYS A 96 15.78 4.09 -4.72
CA LYS A 96 15.23 4.92 -5.80
C LYS A 96 14.73 4.02 -6.93
N ASN A 97 13.62 4.38 -7.56
CA ASN A 97 12.88 3.57 -8.53
C ASN A 97 13.77 3.02 -9.67
N GLU A 98 14.65 3.85 -10.21
CA GLU A 98 15.61 3.50 -11.27
C GLU A 98 16.58 2.37 -10.91
N HIS A 99 16.77 2.07 -9.62
CA HIS A 99 17.70 1.05 -9.14
C HIS A 99 16.99 -0.22 -8.63
N GLN A 100 15.66 -0.21 -8.46
CA GLN A 100 14.97 -1.33 -7.81
C GLN A 100 14.92 -2.56 -8.70
N PHE A 101 14.55 -2.40 -9.98
CA PHE A 101 14.25 -3.55 -10.83
C PHE A 101 15.43 -4.52 -11.05
N PRO A 102 16.67 -4.06 -11.30
CA PRO A 102 17.82 -4.97 -11.36
C PRO A 102 18.04 -5.75 -10.06
N LEU A 103 17.94 -5.08 -8.90
CA LEU A 103 18.10 -5.71 -7.58
C LEU A 103 17.04 -6.78 -7.31
N VAL A 104 15.80 -6.54 -7.76
CA VAL A 104 14.71 -7.52 -7.69
C VAL A 104 15.08 -8.76 -8.48
N LYS A 105 15.53 -8.62 -9.74
CA LYS A 105 15.94 -9.76 -10.58
C LYS A 105 17.08 -10.55 -9.93
N ASP A 106 18.15 -9.87 -9.52
CA ASP A 106 19.31 -10.52 -8.88
C ASP A 106 18.89 -11.34 -7.64
N CYS A 107 17.97 -10.82 -6.83
CA CYS A 107 17.46 -11.54 -5.66
C CYS A 107 16.59 -12.75 -6.04
N LEU A 108 15.73 -12.60 -7.05
CA LEU A 108 14.88 -13.71 -7.53
C LEU A 108 15.72 -14.81 -8.20
N ASP A 109 16.75 -14.45 -8.96
CA ASP A 109 17.71 -15.39 -9.56
C ASP A 109 18.49 -16.18 -8.49
N ALA A 110 18.71 -15.57 -7.32
CA ALA A 110 19.28 -16.22 -6.15
C ALA A 110 18.25 -16.95 -5.27
N ASP A 111 17.05 -17.22 -5.81
CA ASP A 111 15.92 -17.93 -5.18
C ASP A 111 15.38 -17.25 -3.89
N LYS A 112 15.61 -15.95 -3.72
CA LYS A 112 15.16 -15.19 -2.55
C LYS A 112 13.73 -14.69 -2.73
N TYR A 113 12.98 -14.61 -1.63
CA TYR A 113 11.76 -13.82 -1.61
C TYR A 113 12.08 -12.33 -1.62
N VAL A 114 11.29 -11.54 -2.35
CA VAL A 114 11.52 -10.10 -2.52
C VAL A 114 10.30 -9.32 -2.10
N PHE A 115 10.50 -8.38 -1.19
CA PHE A 115 9.60 -7.26 -0.93
C PHE A 115 10.23 -6.04 -1.59
N VAL A 116 9.54 -5.36 -2.50
CA VAL A 116 10.06 -4.15 -3.14
C VAL A 116 9.09 -2.99 -2.98
N GLU A 117 9.61 -1.84 -2.54
CA GLU A 117 8.85 -0.60 -2.35
C GLU A 117 8.27 -0.12 -3.70
N LYS A 118 7.12 0.56 -3.68
CA LYS A 118 6.45 0.98 -4.90
C LYS A 118 6.97 2.33 -5.44
N PRO A 119 7.02 2.52 -6.77
CA PRO A 119 6.78 1.52 -7.79
C PRO A 119 8.03 0.64 -8.00
N ALA A 120 7.84 -0.67 -8.05
CA ALA A 120 8.95 -1.62 -8.29
C ALA A 120 9.60 -1.46 -9.68
N VAL A 121 8.84 -0.92 -10.63
CA VAL A 121 9.17 -0.73 -12.03
C VAL A 121 8.58 0.60 -12.51
N ASN A 122 9.08 1.16 -13.60
CA ASN A 122 8.67 2.49 -14.09
C ASN A 122 7.75 2.47 -15.33
N SER A 123 7.34 1.28 -15.78
CA SER A 123 6.47 1.09 -16.94
C SER A 123 5.75 -0.26 -16.87
N TYR A 124 4.65 -0.39 -17.60
CA TYR A 124 3.96 -1.64 -17.80
C TYR A 124 4.84 -2.68 -18.51
N ALA A 125 5.65 -2.27 -19.49
CA ALA A 125 6.58 -3.16 -20.16
C ALA A 125 7.61 -3.78 -19.18
N ALA A 126 8.15 -2.99 -18.26
CA ALA A 126 9.03 -3.49 -17.21
C ALA A 126 8.29 -4.40 -16.22
N LEU A 127 7.02 -4.10 -15.90
CA LEU A 127 6.18 -4.99 -15.10
C LEU A 127 5.99 -6.34 -15.80
N GLN A 128 5.74 -6.36 -17.11
CA GLN A 128 5.57 -7.59 -17.89
C GLN A 128 6.85 -8.44 -17.85
N GLN A 129 8.03 -7.82 -17.92
CA GLN A 129 9.29 -8.54 -17.71
C GLN A 129 9.38 -9.17 -16.31
N LEU A 130 8.96 -8.44 -15.26
CA LEU A 130 8.94 -8.96 -13.90
C LEU A 130 7.92 -10.11 -13.74
N MET A 131 6.75 -9.99 -14.36
CA MET A 131 5.70 -11.02 -14.36
C MET A 131 6.15 -12.30 -15.08
N GLY A 132 6.96 -12.17 -16.14
CA GLY A 132 7.52 -13.29 -16.88
C GLY A 132 8.71 -13.98 -16.19
N HIS A 133 9.19 -13.45 -15.06
CA HIS A 133 10.27 -14.06 -14.31
C HIS A 133 9.84 -15.42 -13.71
N PRO A 134 10.66 -16.49 -13.78
CA PRO A 134 10.28 -17.82 -13.26
C PRO A 134 9.86 -17.84 -11.79
N HIS A 135 10.43 -16.93 -10.99
CA HIS A 135 10.15 -16.75 -9.56
C HIS A 135 9.32 -15.49 -9.24
N ALA A 136 8.54 -14.98 -10.20
CA ALA A 136 7.73 -13.77 -9.99
C ALA A 136 6.76 -13.88 -8.80
N ASP A 137 6.34 -15.10 -8.45
CA ASP A 137 5.50 -15.44 -7.31
C ASP A 137 6.19 -15.27 -5.94
N LYS A 138 7.52 -15.21 -5.93
CA LYS A 138 8.35 -14.85 -4.75
C LYS A 138 8.60 -13.34 -4.63
N CYS A 139 8.10 -12.53 -5.56
CA CYS A 139 8.16 -11.08 -5.49
C CYS A 139 6.82 -10.51 -5.02
N MET A 140 6.87 -9.48 -4.17
CA MET A 140 5.74 -8.60 -3.92
C MET A 140 6.10 -7.14 -4.09
N ILE A 141 5.15 -6.38 -4.67
CA ILE A 141 5.23 -4.92 -4.78
C ILE A 141 4.44 -4.30 -3.63
N ALA A 142 5.09 -3.43 -2.86
CA ALA A 142 4.59 -2.92 -1.59
C ALA A 142 3.58 -1.76 -1.75
N PHE A 143 2.41 -2.07 -2.30
CA PHE A 143 1.26 -1.16 -2.25
C PHE A 143 0.54 -1.27 -0.90
N ASN A 144 1.13 -0.62 0.12
CA ASN A 144 0.71 -0.66 1.53
C ASN A 144 -0.80 -0.41 1.72
N LYS A 145 -1.42 0.44 0.90
CA LYS A 145 -2.85 0.74 0.95
C LYS A 145 -3.74 -0.49 0.76
N ARG A 146 -3.32 -1.52 0.00
CA ARG A 146 -4.04 -2.81 -0.10
C ARG A 146 -4.11 -3.56 1.25
N PHE A 147 -3.23 -3.23 2.17
CA PHE A 147 -3.16 -3.81 3.51
C PHE A 147 -3.77 -2.90 4.59
N SER A 148 -4.24 -1.70 4.22
CA SER A 148 -4.89 -0.77 5.15
C SER A 148 -6.09 -1.42 5.87
N PRO A 149 -6.22 -1.26 7.19
CA PRO A 149 -7.37 -1.71 7.96
C PRO A 149 -8.70 -1.18 7.40
N LEU A 150 -8.75 0.09 6.97
CA LEU A 150 -9.94 0.70 6.37
C LEU A 150 -10.39 -0.05 5.13
N ASN A 151 -9.46 -0.33 4.21
CA ASN A 151 -9.78 -1.05 2.99
C ASN A 151 -10.32 -2.44 3.30
N ARG A 152 -9.69 -3.15 4.23
CA ARG A 152 -10.17 -4.48 4.67
C ARG A 152 -11.58 -4.41 5.26
N GLN A 153 -11.83 -3.43 6.11
CA GLN A 153 -13.12 -3.26 6.79
C GLN A 153 -14.24 -2.89 5.81
N LEU A 154 -13.96 -1.99 4.86
CA LEU A 154 -14.98 -1.40 3.99
C LEU A 154 -15.13 -2.13 2.65
N LYS A 155 -14.24 -3.08 2.31
CA LYS A 155 -14.30 -3.83 1.04
C LYS A 155 -15.66 -4.46 0.76
N LYS A 156 -16.31 -5.04 1.77
CA LYS A 156 -17.66 -5.63 1.59
C LYS A 156 -18.74 -4.57 1.44
N THR A 157 -18.63 -3.46 2.17
CA THR A 157 -19.61 -2.37 2.12
C THR A 157 -19.56 -1.59 0.82
N ILE A 158 -18.37 -1.49 0.19
CA ILE A 158 -18.18 -0.80 -1.10
C ILE A 158 -18.47 -1.72 -2.29
N ALA A 159 -18.59 -3.04 -2.09
CA ALA A 159 -18.67 -4.01 -3.17
C ALA A 159 -19.87 -3.80 -4.13
N ASP A 160 -20.97 -3.21 -3.68
CA ASP A 160 -22.15 -2.91 -4.49
C ASP A 160 -22.28 -1.42 -4.85
N ALA A 161 -21.23 -0.62 -4.63
CA ALA A 161 -21.19 0.77 -5.05
C ALA A 161 -21.25 0.87 -6.57
N TYR A 162 -22.22 1.64 -7.08
CA TYR A 162 -22.40 1.87 -8.52
C TYR A 162 -21.78 3.19 -8.98
N SER A 163 -21.43 4.09 -8.05
CA SER A 163 -20.62 5.25 -8.37
C SER A 163 -19.64 5.64 -7.27
N TYR A 164 -18.56 6.32 -7.66
CA TYR A 164 -17.60 6.86 -6.72
C TYR A 164 -16.98 8.18 -7.18
N GLN A 165 -16.46 8.93 -6.21
CA GLN A 165 -15.62 10.11 -6.42
C GLN A 165 -14.35 9.95 -5.58
N ALA A 166 -13.19 10.03 -6.21
CA ALA A 166 -11.91 9.93 -5.53
C ALA A 166 -11.06 11.18 -5.78
N ARG A 167 -10.37 11.64 -4.75
CA ARG A 167 -9.46 12.78 -4.84
C ARG A 167 -8.14 12.40 -4.20
N TYR A 168 -7.08 12.56 -4.97
CA TYR A 168 -5.71 12.42 -4.50
C TYR A 168 -4.93 13.66 -4.88
N ILE A 169 -4.72 14.52 -3.90
CA ILE A 169 -4.16 15.85 -4.05
C ILE A 169 -2.88 15.94 -3.23
N THR A 170 -1.81 16.39 -3.87
CA THR A 170 -0.49 16.56 -3.27
C THR A 170 0.13 17.90 -3.67
N GLY A 171 1.27 18.19 -3.06
CA GLY A 171 2.15 19.26 -3.53
C GLY A 171 2.87 18.94 -4.83
N ALA A 172 3.57 19.94 -5.37
CA ALA A 172 4.49 19.76 -6.48
C ALA A 172 5.53 18.69 -6.17
N TYR A 173 5.88 17.92 -7.20
CA TYR A 173 6.78 16.76 -7.11
C TYR A 173 7.85 16.82 -8.21
N PRO A 174 8.80 17.78 -8.13
CA PRO A 174 9.83 17.98 -9.14
C PRO A 174 10.88 16.86 -9.21
N GLU A 175 10.98 16.02 -8.19
CA GLU A 175 12.02 15.01 -8.03
C GLU A 175 11.76 13.70 -8.79
N GLY A 176 10.57 13.51 -9.38
CA GLY A 176 10.21 12.24 -10.00
C GLY A 176 8.95 12.28 -10.87
N ASP A 177 8.46 11.09 -11.22
CA ASP A 177 7.27 10.90 -12.05
C ASP A 177 6.01 10.83 -11.18
N ALA A 178 5.27 11.94 -11.07
CA ALA A 178 4.08 11.98 -10.22
C ALA A 178 3.03 10.92 -10.61
N VAL A 179 2.91 10.57 -11.89
CA VAL A 179 1.93 9.57 -12.33
C VAL A 179 2.34 8.19 -11.79
N MET A 180 3.58 7.79 -12.00
CA MET A 180 4.08 6.48 -11.58
C MET A 180 4.32 6.36 -10.07
N GLU A 181 4.68 7.45 -9.39
CA GLU A 181 5.20 7.40 -8.02
C GLU A 181 4.17 7.84 -6.97
N LEU A 182 3.28 8.77 -7.33
CA LEU A 182 2.24 9.29 -6.45
C LEU A 182 0.87 8.72 -6.83
N PHE A 183 0.46 8.88 -8.08
CA PHE A 183 -0.90 8.54 -8.53
C PHE A 183 -1.12 7.03 -8.70
N CYS A 184 -0.05 6.22 -8.66
CA CYS A 184 -0.17 4.77 -8.62
C CYS A 184 -0.97 4.28 -7.41
N HIS A 185 -0.88 4.96 -6.26
CA HIS A 185 -1.63 4.60 -5.04
C HIS A 185 -3.14 4.69 -5.20
N PRO A 186 -3.72 5.87 -5.52
CA PRO A 186 -5.17 5.99 -5.71
C PRO A 186 -5.66 5.15 -6.89
N ILE A 187 -4.92 5.06 -8.00
CA ILE A 187 -5.31 4.22 -9.15
C ILE A 187 -5.39 2.76 -8.75
N ASN A 188 -4.34 2.23 -8.10
CA ASN A 188 -4.34 0.84 -7.63
C ASN A 188 -5.48 0.56 -6.64
N ASN A 189 -5.78 1.53 -5.76
CA ASN A 189 -6.86 1.41 -4.78
C ASN A 189 -8.25 1.34 -5.44
N ILE A 190 -8.48 2.16 -6.46
CA ILE A 190 -9.71 2.14 -7.26
C ILE A 190 -9.86 0.81 -8.00
N LEU A 191 -8.80 0.34 -8.65
CA LEU A 191 -8.81 -0.93 -9.36
C LEU A 191 -9.06 -2.13 -8.43
N GLU A 192 -8.54 -2.08 -7.19
CA GLU A 192 -8.79 -3.11 -6.17
C GLU A 192 -10.26 -3.17 -5.72
N PHE A 193 -10.94 -2.02 -5.65
CA PHE A 193 -12.35 -1.97 -5.24
C PHE A 193 -13.33 -2.25 -6.38
N PHE A 194 -13.09 -1.65 -7.55
CA PHE A 194 -14.07 -1.60 -8.64
C PHE A 194 -13.69 -2.48 -9.84
N GLY A 195 -12.51 -3.09 -9.80
CA GLY A 195 -11.97 -3.92 -10.87
C GLY A 195 -11.35 -3.10 -12.01
N PRO A 196 -10.98 -3.78 -13.12
CA PRO A 196 -10.34 -3.14 -14.27
C PRO A 196 -11.19 -2.01 -14.87
N VAL A 197 -10.51 -1.01 -15.43
CA VAL A 197 -11.16 0.06 -16.21
C VAL A 197 -11.47 -0.47 -17.61
N GLU A 198 -12.74 -0.38 -18.01
CA GLU A 198 -13.20 -0.71 -19.36
C GLU A 198 -13.06 0.47 -20.31
N GLN A 199 -13.38 1.68 -19.82
CA GLN A 199 -13.33 2.93 -20.59
C GLN A 199 -13.03 4.10 -19.66
N TYR A 200 -12.33 5.12 -20.17
CA TYR A 200 -12.17 6.39 -19.46
C TYR A 200 -12.17 7.59 -20.41
N SER A 201 -12.48 8.76 -19.87
CA SER A 201 -12.21 10.07 -20.47
C SER A 201 -11.26 10.83 -19.56
N LEU A 202 -10.29 11.54 -20.15
CA LEU A 202 -9.25 12.26 -19.43
C LEU A 202 -9.25 13.72 -19.87
N LEU A 203 -9.32 14.63 -18.90
CA LEU A 203 -8.88 16.01 -19.04
C LEU A 203 -7.60 16.18 -18.22
N HIS A 204 -6.63 16.92 -18.75
CA HIS A 204 -5.41 17.21 -18.01
C HIS A 204 -4.95 18.65 -18.20
N HIS A 205 -4.32 19.18 -17.16
CA HIS A 205 -3.69 20.50 -17.18
C HIS A 205 -2.29 20.41 -16.59
N SER A 206 -1.36 21.11 -17.22
CA SER A 206 -0.03 21.36 -16.65
C SER A 206 -0.15 22.54 -15.69
N GLY A 207 0.12 22.32 -14.40
CA GLY A 207 0.22 23.36 -13.40
C GLY A 207 1.55 24.12 -13.46
N MET A 208 1.69 25.12 -12.60
CA MET A 208 2.98 25.80 -12.40
C MET A 208 4.06 24.80 -11.96
N ASN A 209 5.31 25.07 -12.34
CA ASN A 209 6.50 24.30 -11.92
C ASN A 209 6.42 22.78 -12.23
N GLY A 210 5.72 22.39 -13.30
CA GLY A 210 5.62 20.98 -13.69
C GLY A 210 4.57 20.18 -12.91
N GLY A 211 3.68 20.84 -12.16
CA GLY A 211 2.52 20.19 -11.56
C GLY A 211 1.63 19.53 -12.61
N ILE A 212 0.97 18.44 -12.25
CA ILE A 212 0.08 17.68 -13.13
C ILE A 212 -1.28 17.64 -12.45
N HIS A 213 -2.33 18.02 -13.18
CA HIS A 213 -3.72 17.88 -12.75
C HIS A 213 -4.47 17.01 -13.75
N LEU A 214 -5.00 15.87 -13.29
CA LEU A 214 -5.79 14.94 -14.09
C LEU A 214 -7.21 14.86 -13.54
N GLN A 215 -8.18 14.93 -14.44
CA GLN A 215 -9.59 14.68 -14.16
C GLN A 215 -10.05 13.51 -15.03
N LEU A 216 -10.47 12.42 -14.39
CA LEU A 216 -10.91 11.21 -15.09
C LEU A 216 -12.39 10.95 -14.85
N LEU A 217 -13.11 10.64 -15.91
CA LEU A 217 -14.38 9.90 -15.85
C LEU A 217 -14.10 8.46 -16.23
N VAL A 218 -14.42 7.52 -15.35
CA VAL A 218 -13.99 6.12 -15.48
C VAL A 218 -15.20 5.21 -15.46
N LYS A 219 -15.19 4.18 -16.31
CA LYS A 219 -16.19 3.12 -16.33
C LYS A 219 -15.53 1.79 -16.02
N HIS A 220 -16.08 1.11 -15.02
CA HIS A 220 -15.83 -0.29 -14.70
C HIS A 220 -17.05 -1.11 -15.10
N ARG A 221 -16.94 -2.44 -14.95
CA ARG A 221 -18.05 -3.37 -15.22
C ARG A 221 -19.33 -3.07 -14.43
N GLN A 222 -19.19 -2.63 -13.17
CA GLN A 222 -20.32 -2.45 -12.23
C GLN A 222 -20.42 -1.05 -11.62
N ALA A 223 -19.46 -0.17 -11.91
CA ALA A 223 -19.39 1.15 -11.30
C ALA A 223 -18.86 2.21 -12.28
N THR A 224 -19.25 3.46 -12.04
CA THR A 224 -18.66 4.63 -12.72
C THR A 224 -18.00 5.56 -11.72
N GLY A 225 -16.86 6.12 -12.10
CA GLY A 225 -16.01 6.91 -11.23
C GLY A 225 -15.71 8.30 -11.74
N MET A 226 -15.47 9.21 -10.80
CA MET A 226 -14.75 10.45 -11.06
C MET A 226 -13.46 10.45 -10.23
N LEU A 227 -12.32 10.76 -10.84
CA LEU A 227 -11.04 10.90 -10.13
C LEU A 227 -10.43 12.27 -10.38
N GLU A 228 -9.96 12.89 -9.31
CA GLU A 228 -9.05 14.03 -9.35
C GLU A 228 -7.67 13.57 -8.85
N LEU A 229 -6.66 13.63 -9.70
CA LEU A 229 -5.27 13.30 -9.35
C LEU A 229 -4.42 14.54 -9.62
N SER A 230 -3.88 15.16 -8.57
CA SER A 230 -3.24 16.47 -8.71
C SER A 230 -2.00 16.65 -7.86
N SER A 231 -0.91 17.10 -8.48
CA SER A 231 0.28 17.63 -7.80
C SER A 231 0.38 19.16 -7.87
N CYS A 232 -0.70 19.84 -8.29
CA CYS A 232 -0.75 21.29 -8.42
C CYS A 232 -1.05 22.05 -7.11
N TYR A 233 -1.19 21.35 -5.98
CA TYR A 233 -1.55 21.95 -4.70
C TYR A 233 -0.32 22.19 -3.81
N SER A 234 -0.54 22.49 -2.52
CA SER A 234 0.48 22.48 -1.48
C SER A 234 0.49 21.12 -0.77
N TRP A 235 1.65 20.66 -0.31
CA TRP A 235 1.75 19.48 0.56
C TRP A 235 0.95 19.61 1.87
N SER A 236 0.70 20.85 2.33
CA SER A 236 -0.19 21.10 3.48
C SER A 236 -1.67 20.86 3.20
N LEU A 237 -2.05 20.76 1.92
CA LEU A 237 -3.41 20.47 1.46
C LEU A 237 -3.55 19.02 0.99
N PHE A 238 -2.64 18.14 1.41
CA PHE A 238 -2.70 16.74 1.07
C PHE A 238 -4.09 16.16 1.38
N ALA A 239 -4.70 15.54 0.38
CA ALA A 239 -5.98 14.87 0.52
C ALA A 239 -5.96 13.55 -0.24
N ASP A 240 -6.44 12.50 0.44
CA ASP A 240 -6.63 11.18 -0.13
C ASP A 240 -8.01 10.69 0.33
N THR A 241 -9.01 10.89 -0.53
CA THR A 241 -10.42 10.67 -0.20
C THR A 241 -11.11 9.79 -1.23
N LEU A 242 -12.09 9.02 -0.76
CA LEU A 242 -12.95 8.20 -1.59
C LEU A 242 -14.38 8.29 -1.06
N GLN A 243 -15.30 8.74 -1.89
CA GLN A 243 -16.73 8.70 -1.63
C GLN A 243 -17.37 7.67 -2.56
N CYS A 244 -18.12 6.73 -2.01
CA CYS A 244 -18.84 5.71 -2.76
C CYS A 244 -20.34 5.86 -2.52
N LEU A 245 -21.12 5.61 -3.57
CA LEU A 245 -22.57 5.55 -3.50
C LEU A 245 -23.02 4.11 -3.77
N THR A 246 -23.65 3.51 -2.77
CA THR A 246 -24.29 2.20 -2.87
C THR A 246 -25.80 2.36 -2.99
N PRO A 247 -26.56 1.29 -3.26
CA PRO A 247 -28.02 1.33 -3.24
C PRO A 247 -28.61 1.77 -1.90
N ARG A 248 -27.84 1.70 -0.80
CA ARG A 248 -28.35 1.93 0.56
C ARG A 248 -27.62 3.01 1.32
N ASP A 249 -26.38 3.32 0.97
CA ASP A 249 -25.49 4.12 1.79
C ASP A 249 -24.61 5.05 0.94
N VAL A 250 -24.25 6.19 1.52
CA VAL A 250 -23.09 6.98 1.11
C VAL A 250 -21.95 6.61 2.05
N ILE A 251 -20.81 6.23 1.48
CA ILE A 251 -19.62 5.86 2.24
C ILE A 251 -18.54 6.89 1.91
N GLU A 252 -18.08 7.63 2.90
CA GLU A 252 -17.02 8.62 2.76
C GLU A 252 -15.78 8.12 3.50
N ILE A 253 -14.64 8.04 2.84
CA ILE A 253 -13.36 7.61 3.39
C ILE A 253 -12.38 8.78 3.28
N ASN A 254 -11.73 9.11 4.38
CA ASN A 254 -10.57 9.98 4.41
C ASN A 254 -9.38 9.18 4.93
N TYR A 255 -8.46 8.87 4.03
CA TYR A 255 -7.29 8.07 4.38
C TYR A 255 -6.33 8.88 5.27
N PRO A 256 -5.59 8.20 6.17
CA PRO A 256 -5.54 6.75 6.34
C PRO A 256 -6.56 6.19 7.34
N GLY A 257 -7.36 7.02 8.01
CA GLY A 257 -7.88 6.65 9.33
C GLY A 257 -9.31 7.07 9.69
N SER A 258 -10.10 7.63 8.76
CA SER A 258 -11.51 7.89 9.06
C SER A 258 -12.45 7.50 7.94
N PHE A 259 -13.67 7.14 8.35
CA PHE A 259 -14.76 6.91 7.43
C PHE A 259 -16.09 7.28 8.05
N ARG A 260 -17.07 7.53 7.20
CA ARG A 260 -18.46 7.82 7.54
C ARG A 260 -19.38 7.02 6.62
N ILE A 261 -20.38 6.38 7.20
CA ILE A 261 -21.44 5.69 6.47
C ILE A 261 -22.76 6.36 6.81
N THR A 262 -23.42 6.87 5.77
CA THR A 262 -24.69 7.59 5.86
C THR A 262 -25.77 6.83 5.07
N PRO A 263 -26.75 6.20 5.74
CA PRO A 263 -27.83 5.50 5.06
C PRO A 263 -28.73 6.45 4.26
N LEU A 264 -28.95 6.15 2.98
CA LEU A 264 -29.63 7.04 2.02
C LEU A 264 -31.13 7.20 2.25
N GLY A 265 -31.81 6.17 2.75
CA GLY A 265 -33.27 6.21 2.65
C GLY A 265 -33.90 4.84 2.53
N ARG A 266 -35.08 4.62 3.13
CA ARG A 266 -36.06 3.74 2.50
C ARG A 266 -36.96 4.60 1.63
N GLN A 267 -37.31 4.09 0.45
CA GLN A 267 -38.37 4.68 -0.36
C GLN A 267 -39.64 3.84 -0.18
N PHE A 268 -40.79 4.50 -0.11
CA PHE A 268 -42.09 3.84 -0.20
C PHE A 268 -42.90 4.50 -1.31
N ALA A 269 -43.31 3.71 -2.30
CA ALA A 269 -43.98 4.20 -3.51
C ALA A 269 -43.24 5.37 -4.22
N GLY A 270 -41.90 5.34 -4.24
CA GLY A 270 -41.06 6.38 -4.86
C GLY A 270 -40.88 7.66 -4.02
N VAL A 271 -41.50 7.75 -2.84
CA VAL A 271 -41.32 8.89 -1.93
C VAL A 271 -40.25 8.55 -0.88
N PRO A 272 -39.22 9.40 -0.70
CA PRO A 272 -38.24 9.22 0.37
C PRO A 272 -38.92 9.36 1.73
N PHE A 273 -38.72 8.38 2.62
CA PHE A 273 -39.30 8.39 3.98
C PHE A 273 -38.91 9.64 4.77
N ASP A 274 -37.69 10.14 4.54
CA ASP A 274 -37.10 11.29 5.24
C ASP A 274 -37.75 12.62 4.83
N LYS A 275 -38.51 12.65 3.73
CA LYS A 275 -39.35 13.77 3.31
C LYS A 275 -40.65 13.86 4.13
N ILE A 276 -41.11 12.73 4.68
CA ILE A 276 -42.38 12.62 5.41
C ILE A 276 -42.13 12.64 6.93
N PHE A 277 -41.07 11.97 7.38
CA PHE A 277 -40.70 11.89 8.79
C PHE A 277 -39.30 12.47 8.98
N ASN A 278 -39.17 13.46 9.86
CA ASN A 278 -37.90 14.08 10.21
C ASN A 278 -37.08 13.13 11.11
N SER A 279 -36.67 11.98 10.57
CA SER A 279 -35.90 10.98 11.30
C SER A 279 -34.42 11.28 11.16
N ARG A 280 -33.76 11.67 12.27
CA ARG A 280 -32.30 11.65 12.35
C ARG A 280 -31.86 10.19 12.32
N ARG A 281 -31.30 9.75 11.19
CA ARG A 281 -30.76 8.40 11.07
C ARG A 281 -29.41 8.30 11.75
N GLN A 282 -29.13 7.13 12.30
CA GLN A 282 -27.88 6.85 12.97
C GLN A 282 -26.77 6.73 11.92
N MET A 283 -25.89 7.73 11.89
CA MET A 283 -24.67 7.75 11.11
C MET A 283 -23.62 6.90 11.83
N SER A 284 -22.87 6.08 11.08
CA SER A 284 -21.69 5.42 11.62
C SER A 284 -20.47 6.22 11.22
N GLU A 285 -19.72 6.72 12.19
CA GLU A 285 -18.47 7.44 11.98
C GLU A 285 -17.38 6.81 12.85
N SER A 286 -16.19 6.65 12.27
CA SER A 286 -15.01 6.21 13.00
C SER A 286 -13.83 7.08 12.59
N SER A 287 -13.06 7.50 13.58
CA SER A 287 -11.78 8.18 13.38
C SER A 287 -10.74 7.54 14.31
N TYR A 288 -9.74 6.90 13.72
CA TYR A 288 -8.66 6.26 14.47
C TYR A 288 -7.66 7.28 15.02
N THR A 289 -7.66 8.52 14.53
CA THR A 289 -6.75 9.58 14.98
C THR A 289 -7.17 10.22 16.31
N THR A 290 -8.43 10.05 16.72
CA THR A 290 -8.98 10.57 17.99
C THR A 290 -9.23 9.44 19.02
N ALA A 291 -8.78 8.23 18.72
CA ALA A 291 -9.04 7.04 19.50
C ALA A 291 -7.92 6.73 20.52
N THR A 292 -8.20 5.80 21.45
CA THR A 292 -7.28 5.34 22.50
C THR A 292 -5.90 4.97 21.94
N PRO A 293 -4.77 5.24 22.64
CA PRO A 293 -3.43 4.93 22.14
C PRO A 293 -3.16 3.41 22.15
N VAL A 294 -3.69 2.71 21.15
CA VAL A 294 -3.47 1.29 20.86
C VAL A 294 -2.73 1.16 19.53
N ALA A 295 -2.01 0.04 19.34
CA ALA A 295 -1.19 -0.18 18.14
C ALA A 295 -1.98 -0.03 16.83
N GLU A 296 -3.26 -0.43 16.83
CA GLU A 296 -4.16 -0.28 15.69
C GLU A 296 -4.30 1.18 15.24
N ASN A 297 -4.24 2.15 16.14
CA ASN A 297 -4.40 3.58 15.82
C ASN A 297 -3.09 4.27 15.41
N ASN A 298 -1.97 3.53 15.38
CA ASN A 298 -0.70 4.09 14.91
C ASN A 298 -0.77 4.38 13.40
N PRO A 299 -0.35 5.56 12.90
CA PRO A 299 -0.32 5.88 11.49
C PRO A 299 0.31 4.81 10.59
N VAL A 300 1.43 4.19 11.00
CA VAL A 300 2.08 3.15 10.17
C VAL A 300 1.21 1.90 9.98
N VAL A 301 0.32 1.63 10.94
CA VAL A 301 -0.67 0.55 10.85
C VAL A 301 -1.85 0.96 9.98
N GLN A 302 -2.35 2.18 10.15
CA GLN A 302 -3.49 2.71 9.38
C GLN A 302 -3.18 2.82 7.87
N TYR A 303 -1.94 3.21 7.53
CA TYR A 303 -1.45 3.16 6.15
C TYR A 303 -1.18 1.73 5.65
N GLY A 304 -1.21 0.70 6.49
CA GLY A 304 -1.09 -0.70 6.10
C GLY A 304 0.33 -1.29 6.11
N TYR A 305 1.38 -0.52 6.40
CA TYR A 305 2.78 -1.01 6.37
C TYR A 305 2.99 -2.22 7.28
N ARG A 306 2.39 -2.20 8.48
CA ARG A 306 2.49 -3.33 9.42
C ARG A 306 1.93 -4.63 8.84
N ASP A 307 0.73 -4.58 8.29
CA ASP A 307 0.04 -5.76 7.80
C ASP A 307 0.64 -6.27 6.48
N GLU A 308 1.24 -5.36 5.70
CA GLU A 308 2.00 -5.68 4.50
C GLU A 308 3.32 -6.41 4.81
N ILE A 309 4.14 -5.86 5.72
CA ILE A 309 5.39 -6.50 6.17
C ILE A 309 5.09 -7.83 6.86
N HIS A 310 4.05 -7.88 7.69
CA HIS A 310 3.60 -9.11 8.34
C HIS A 310 3.21 -10.18 7.32
N TYR A 311 2.47 -9.80 6.27
CA TYR A 311 2.14 -10.72 5.18
C TYR A 311 3.41 -11.29 4.53
N PHE A 312 4.35 -10.43 4.14
CA PHE A 312 5.62 -10.87 3.54
C PHE A 312 6.36 -11.87 4.42
N VAL A 313 6.68 -11.47 5.67
CA VAL A 313 7.45 -12.30 6.61
C VAL A 313 6.78 -13.65 6.83
N THR A 314 5.45 -13.66 7.00
CA THR A 314 4.68 -14.89 7.19
C THR A 314 4.75 -15.81 5.96
N GLN A 315 4.66 -15.27 4.74
CA GLN A 315 4.76 -16.08 3.52
C GLN A 315 6.16 -16.68 3.36
N VAL A 316 7.22 -15.90 3.64
CA VAL A 316 8.61 -16.37 3.60
C VAL A 316 8.84 -17.50 4.62
N GLN A 317 8.39 -17.31 5.86
CA GLN A 317 8.47 -18.33 6.92
C GLN A 317 7.75 -19.63 6.54
N GLN A 318 6.66 -19.54 5.80
CA GLN A 318 5.86 -20.69 5.39
C GLN A 318 6.25 -21.27 4.03
N GLY A 319 7.21 -20.67 3.32
CA GLY A 319 7.59 -21.07 1.96
C GLY A 319 6.45 -20.94 0.95
N LYS A 320 5.57 -19.94 1.11
CA LYS A 320 4.36 -19.76 0.30
C LYS A 320 4.50 -18.61 -0.70
N MET A 321 3.70 -18.68 -1.77
CA MET A 321 3.66 -17.65 -2.83
C MET A 321 3.03 -16.34 -2.33
N LEU A 322 3.54 -15.21 -2.83
CA LEU A 322 3.09 -13.86 -2.47
C LEU A 322 1.84 -13.39 -3.26
N HIS A 323 0.91 -14.30 -3.56
CA HIS A 323 -0.25 -14.10 -4.44
C HIS A 323 -1.03 -12.78 -4.27
N ARG A 324 -1.24 -12.25 -3.06
CA ARG A 324 -1.99 -10.99 -2.83
C ARG A 324 -1.32 -9.73 -3.37
N ALA A 325 -0.01 -9.77 -3.57
CA ALA A 325 0.80 -8.63 -3.96
C ALA A 325 1.88 -9.02 -4.99
N ALA A 326 1.68 -10.14 -5.70
CA ALA A 326 2.56 -10.56 -6.77
C ALA A 326 2.49 -9.56 -7.95
N PRO A 327 3.56 -9.44 -8.77
CA PRO A 327 3.63 -8.47 -9.89
C PRO A 327 2.40 -8.51 -10.80
N GLY A 328 1.89 -9.71 -11.12
CA GLY A 328 0.72 -9.88 -11.98
C GLY A 328 -0.56 -9.24 -11.46
N THR A 329 -0.69 -9.01 -10.15
CA THR A 329 -1.86 -8.35 -9.56
C THR A 329 -1.91 -6.85 -9.81
N PHE A 330 -0.87 -6.27 -10.42
CA PHE A 330 -0.78 -4.84 -10.73
C PHE A 330 -0.78 -4.56 -12.24
N ALA A 331 -1.06 -5.56 -13.08
CA ALA A 331 -1.02 -5.41 -14.54
C ALA A 331 -1.92 -4.26 -15.02
N ASP A 332 -3.19 -4.23 -14.60
CA ASP A 332 -4.12 -3.15 -14.95
C ASP A 332 -3.70 -1.79 -14.38
N THR A 333 -3.08 -1.76 -13.19
CA THR A 333 -2.56 -0.53 -12.58
C THR A 333 -1.49 0.08 -13.46
N PHE A 334 -0.45 -0.67 -13.81
CA PHE A 334 0.66 -0.14 -14.60
C PHE A 334 0.26 0.12 -16.06
N ARG A 335 -0.63 -0.71 -16.63
CA ARG A 335 -1.20 -0.45 -17.96
C ARG A 335 -1.91 0.90 -18.00
N LEU A 336 -2.82 1.16 -17.05
CA LEU A 336 -3.54 2.43 -17.01
C LEU A 336 -2.59 3.61 -16.77
N LEU A 337 -1.58 3.48 -15.90
CA LEU A 337 -0.59 4.53 -15.67
C LEU A 337 0.17 4.91 -16.95
N ASP A 338 0.61 3.93 -17.73
CA ASP A 338 1.25 4.17 -19.03
C ASP A 338 0.28 4.80 -20.05
N GLU A 339 -0.96 4.31 -20.13
CA GLU A 339 -2.00 4.89 -20.99
C GLU A 339 -2.27 6.37 -20.67
N LEU A 340 -2.34 6.73 -19.38
CA LEU A 340 -2.52 8.12 -18.94
C LEU A 340 -1.32 9.00 -19.33
N LYS A 341 -0.10 8.51 -19.14
CA LYS A 341 1.11 9.23 -19.55
C LYS A 341 1.15 9.47 -21.06
N LEU A 342 0.77 8.46 -21.85
CA LEU A 342 0.68 8.59 -23.31
C LEU A 342 -0.38 9.61 -23.71
N ALA A 343 -1.58 9.55 -23.15
CA ALA A 343 -2.65 10.49 -23.44
C ALA A 343 -2.29 11.96 -23.11
N MET A 344 -1.57 12.18 -22.00
CA MET A 344 -1.05 13.50 -21.63
C MET A 344 0.00 14.04 -22.59
N SER A 345 0.74 13.15 -23.28
CA SER A 345 1.76 13.54 -24.25
C SER A 345 1.19 13.86 -25.64
N GLN A 346 0.06 13.25 -26.00
CA GLN A 346 -0.58 13.38 -27.31
C GLN A 346 -1.48 14.62 -27.44
N SER A 347 -1.92 15.18 -26.31
CA SER A 347 -2.78 16.38 -26.27
C SER A 347 -1.98 17.69 -26.15
N ARG A 348 -0.68 17.65 -26.45
CA ARG A 348 0.23 18.80 -26.44
C ARG A 348 0.33 19.48 -27.81
#